data_AF-A0A1H6VBE7-F1
#
_entry.id   AF-A0A1H6VBE7-F1
#
_cell.length_a   1.000
_cell.length_b   1.000
_cell.length_c   1.000
_cell.angle_alpha   90.00
_cell.angle_beta   90.00
_cell.angle_gamma   90.00
#
_symmetry.space_group_name_H-M   'P 1'
#
loop_
_entity.id
_entity.type
_entity.pdbx_description
1 polymer ?
#
loop_
_entity_poly.entity_id
_entity_poly.type
_entity_poly.pdbx_seq_one_letter_code
_entity_poly.pdbx_strand_id
1 'polypeptide(L)'
;MSFELLKKNKQIILYGASLAGLLFLLQWLELRFIIMDHAFEIYAGAIAIIFTGVGIWLALRLAKPKTLIVEKEVYISAETTFVQNENELERLGLSKRELEVLQLISTGMSNQEIAERLFVSLNTVKTHSSNLFGKMDVKSRTQAIDKAKKMQIIA
;
A
#
# COMPACT_ATOMS: atom_id res chain seq x y z
N MET A 1 48.99 -59.89 21.59
CA MET A 1 48.53 -59.94 23.00
C MET A 1 47.10 -59.42 23.21
N SER A 2 46.50 -58.67 22.27
CA SER A 2 45.14 -58.11 22.40
C SER A 2 43.99 -59.10 22.15
N PHE A 3 44.15 -60.07 21.24
CA PHE A 3 43.09 -61.02 20.87
C PHE A 3 42.76 -62.08 21.95
N GLU A 4 43.72 -62.45 22.79
CA GLU A 4 43.53 -63.39 23.92
C GLU A 4 42.62 -62.80 25.01
N LEU A 5 42.79 -61.51 25.33
CA LEU A 5 41.96 -60.78 26.29
C LEU A 5 40.50 -60.63 25.79
N LEU A 6 40.33 -60.43 24.48
CA LEU A 6 39.01 -60.34 23.83
C LEU A 6 38.22 -61.64 23.98
N LYS A 7 38.90 -62.79 23.85
CA LYS A 7 38.29 -64.12 23.99
C LYS A 7 37.96 -64.45 25.45
N LYS A 8 38.85 -64.11 26.38
CA LYS A 8 38.67 -64.34 27.83
C LYS A 8 37.50 -63.54 28.41
N ASN A 9 37.29 -62.30 27.95
CA ASN A 9 36.26 -61.40 28.45
C ASN A 9 35.07 -61.24 27.49
N LYS A 10 34.84 -62.21 26.61
CA LYS A 10 33.80 -62.15 25.56
C LYS A 10 32.42 -61.77 26.10
N GLN A 11 32.05 -62.26 27.29
CA GLN A 11 30.76 -61.95 27.91
C GLN A 11 30.62 -60.47 28.29
N ILE A 12 31.67 -59.88 28.88
CA ILE A 12 31.66 -58.46 29.28
C ILE A 12 31.55 -57.57 28.04
N ILE A 13 32.24 -57.92 26.96
CA ILE A 13 32.17 -57.20 25.68
C ILE A 13 30.78 -57.35 25.05
N LEU A 14 30.17 -58.54 25.14
CA LEU A 14 28.83 -58.79 24.61
C LEU A 14 27.76 -57.99 25.36
N TYR A 15 27.81 -57.97 26.69
CA TYR A 15 26.91 -57.15 27.51
C TYR A 15 27.14 -55.66 27.28
N GLY A 16 28.40 -55.21 27.15
CA GLY A 16 28.72 -53.83 26.83
C GLY A 16 28.19 -53.40 25.46
N ALA A 17 28.35 -54.24 24.44
CA ALA A 17 27.81 -54.00 23.10
C ALA A 17 26.28 -53.99 23.10
N SER A 18 25.65 -54.92 23.82
CA SER A 18 24.19 -54.96 23.99
C SER A 18 23.66 -53.71 24.69
N LEU A 19 24.33 -53.25 25.75
CA LEU A 19 23.96 -52.05 26.48
C LEU A 19 24.12 -50.79 25.61
N ALA A 20 25.22 -50.67 24.89
CA ALA A 20 25.45 -49.57 23.95
C ALA A 20 24.39 -49.55 22.84
N GLY A 21 24.04 -50.71 22.28
CA GLY A 21 22.96 -50.84 21.29
C GLY A 21 21.60 -50.44 21.85
N LEU A 22 21.30 -50.84 23.09
CA LEU A 22 20.03 -50.52 23.75
C LEU A 22 19.91 -49.03 24.08
N LEU A 23 20.98 -48.40 24.55
CA LEU A 23 21.05 -46.95 24.78
C LEU A 23 20.92 -46.17 23.46
N PHE A 24 21.59 -46.62 22.40
CA PHE A 24 21.47 -46.01 21.08
C PHE A 24 20.03 -46.10 20.54
N LEU A 25 19.40 -47.27 20.66
CA LEU A 25 18.01 -47.47 20.27
C LEU A 25 17.06 -46.56 21.07
N LEU A 26 17.29 -46.42 22.37
CA LEU A 26 16.47 -45.60 23.27
C LEU A 26 16.60 -44.11 22.90
N GLN A 27 17.83 -43.62 22.68
CA GLN A 27 18.06 -42.26 22.21
C GLN A 27 17.45 -42.01 20.81
N TRP A 28 17.52 -42.99 19.92
CA TRP A 28 16.89 -42.91 18.60
C TRP A 28 15.37 -42.80 18.70
N LEU A 29 14.76 -43.54 19.63
CA LEU A 29 13.33 -43.53 19.85
C LEU A 29 12.85 -42.23 20.51
N GLU A 30 13.61 -41.72 21.48
CA GLU A 30 13.38 -40.39 22.09
C GLU A 30 13.52 -39.28 21.05
N LEU A 31 14.54 -39.32 20.18
CA LEU A 31 14.70 -38.34 19.10
C LEU A 31 13.53 -38.37 18.13
N ARG A 32 13.01 -39.56 17.82
CA ARG A 32 11.83 -39.70 16.96
C ARG A 32 10.55 -39.22 17.65
N PHE A 33 10.41 -39.47 18.96
CA PHE A 33 9.24 -39.09 19.75
C PHE A 33 9.18 -37.57 20.01
N ILE A 34 10.32 -36.95 20.32
CA ILE A 34 10.43 -35.49 20.54
C ILE A 34 10.06 -34.71 19.28
N ILE A 35 10.41 -35.22 18.09
CA ILE A 35 10.00 -34.62 16.81
C ILE A 35 8.48 -34.75 16.60
N MET A 36 7.86 -35.81 17.10
CA MET A 36 6.43 -36.07 16.91
C MET A 36 5.55 -35.25 17.88
N ASP A 37 6.00 -35.07 19.13
CA ASP A 37 5.29 -34.23 20.12
C ASP A 37 5.40 -32.74 19.79
N HIS A 38 6.58 -32.27 19.34
CA HIS A 38 6.79 -30.87 18.96
C HIS A 38 6.47 -30.58 17.48
N ALA A 39 5.89 -31.52 16.75
CA ALA A 39 5.56 -31.34 15.34
C ALA A 39 4.73 -30.07 15.11
N PHE A 40 3.73 -29.82 15.96
CA PHE A 40 2.89 -28.63 15.87
C PHE A 40 3.67 -27.33 16.04
N GLU A 41 4.58 -27.26 17.02
CA GLU A 41 5.42 -26.09 17.29
C GLU A 41 6.40 -25.84 16.14
N ILE A 42 7.00 -26.90 15.58
CA ILE A 42 7.89 -26.83 14.43
C ILE A 42 7.14 -26.33 13.19
N TYR A 43 5.93 -26.85 12.92
CA TYR A 43 5.10 -26.38 11.81
C TYR A 43 4.65 -24.93 12.01
N ALA A 44 4.21 -24.55 13.20
CA ALA A 44 3.82 -23.17 13.52
C ALA A 44 5.01 -22.21 13.35
N GLY A 45 6.20 -22.60 13.81
CA GLY A 45 7.43 -21.83 13.61
C GLY A 45 7.82 -21.68 12.14
N ALA A 46 7.74 -22.77 11.37
CA ALA A 46 8.01 -22.73 9.92
C ALA A 46 7.03 -21.79 9.20
N ILE A 47 5.73 -21.89 9.51
CA ILE A 47 4.70 -21.00 8.98
C ILE A 47 4.99 -19.54 9.37
N ALA A 48 5.35 -19.27 10.63
CA ALA A 48 5.66 -17.92 11.10
C ALA A 48 6.85 -17.30 10.35
N ILE A 49 7.91 -18.07 10.08
CA ILE A 49 9.07 -17.62 9.30
C ILE A 49 8.67 -17.26 7.87
N ILE A 50 7.85 -18.11 7.23
CA ILE A 50 7.34 -17.88 5.87
C ILE A 50 6.50 -16.59 5.84
N PHE A 51 5.53 -16.46 6.74
CA PHE A 51 4.65 -15.29 6.80
C PHE A 51 5.42 -14.00 7.12
N THR A 52 6.43 -14.06 7.99
CA THR A 52 7.28 -12.90 8.30
C THR A 52 8.08 -12.47 7.07
N GLY A 53 8.70 -13.42 6.36
CA GLY A 53 9.42 -13.14 5.12
C GLY A 53 8.52 -12.55 4.02
N VAL A 54 7.34 -13.15 3.81
CA VAL A 54 6.35 -12.67 2.84
C VAL A 54 5.82 -11.29 3.24
N GLY A 55 5.52 -11.07 4.51
CA GLY A 55 5.03 -9.80 5.04
C GLY A 55 6.03 -8.67 4.85
N ILE A 56 7.30 -8.90 5.19
CA ILE A 56 8.39 -7.92 4.97
C ILE A 56 8.56 -7.64 3.47
N TRP A 57 8.60 -8.68 2.63
CA TRP A 57 8.71 -8.51 1.19
C TRP A 57 7.54 -7.72 0.59
N LEU A 58 6.31 -8.04 1.01
CA LEU A 58 5.11 -7.37 0.54
C LEU A 58 5.06 -5.91 1.02
N ALA A 59 5.41 -5.67 2.28
CA ALA A 59 5.52 -4.32 2.85
C ALA A 59 6.52 -3.49 2.06
N LEU A 60 7.72 -4.01 1.79
CA LEU A 60 8.74 -3.30 0.99
C LEU A 60 8.31 -3.11 -0.48
N ARG A 61 7.53 -4.04 -1.03
CA ARG A 61 7.03 -3.97 -2.42
C ARG A 61 5.92 -2.92 -2.58
N LEU A 62 5.02 -2.81 -1.59
CA LEU A 62 3.92 -1.85 -1.58
C LEU A 62 4.32 -0.48 -1.04
N ALA A 63 5.31 -0.43 -0.15
CA ALA A 63 5.88 0.80 0.40
C ALA A 63 6.87 1.50 -0.54
N LYS A 64 6.95 1.11 -1.82
CA LYS A 64 7.51 1.99 -2.85
C LYS A 64 6.40 2.96 -3.24
N PRO A 65 6.35 4.20 -2.70
CA PRO A 65 5.46 5.20 -3.23
C PRO A 65 5.89 5.45 -4.68
N LYS A 66 5.14 4.90 -5.63
CA LYS A 66 5.12 5.40 -7.01
C LYS A 66 4.30 6.69 -7.05
N THR A 67 4.50 7.57 -6.07
CA THR A 67 4.38 8.99 -6.27
C THR A 67 5.74 9.42 -6.76
N LEU A 68 5.97 9.24 -8.07
CA LEU A 68 6.60 10.32 -8.79
C LEU A 68 5.68 11.52 -8.54
N ILE A 69 5.86 12.21 -7.41
CA ILE A 69 5.75 13.66 -7.41
C ILE A 69 6.78 13.98 -8.47
N VAL A 70 6.27 14.14 -9.68
CA VAL A 70 6.95 14.87 -10.73
C VAL A 70 7.06 16.26 -10.12
N GLU A 71 8.04 16.41 -9.24
CA GLU A 71 8.89 17.58 -9.13
C GLU A 71 9.66 17.62 -10.46
N LYS A 72 8.92 17.67 -11.57
CA LYS A 72 9.33 18.55 -12.62
C LYS A 72 9.21 19.86 -11.90
N GLU A 73 10.35 20.36 -11.44
CA GLU A 73 10.56 21.78 -11.27
C GLU A 73 10.08 22.40 -12.59
N VAL A 74 8.77 22.65 -12.64
CA VAL A 74 8.20 23.59 -13.57
C VAL A 74 8.79 24.86 -13.00
N TYR A 75 9.93 25.26 -13.57
CA TYR A 75 10.34 26.64 -13.57
C TYR A 75 9.09 27.41 -13.99
N ILE A 76 8.34 27.91 -13.00
CA ILE A 76 7.39 28.97 -13.22
C ILE A 76 8.31 30.16 -13.42
N SER A 77 8.86 30.27 -14.64
CA SER A 77 9.31 31.52 -15.20
C SER A 77 8.18 32.49 -14.90
N ALA A 78 8.47 33.49 -14.10
CA ALA A 78 7.55 34.44 -13.47
C ALA A 78 6.79 35.34 -14.47
N GLU A 79 6.60 34.88 -15.71
CA GLU A 79 5.94 35.56 -16.81
C GLU A 79 5.30 34.52 -17.75
N THR A 80 4.26 33.84 -17.29
CA THR A 80 3.20 33.41 -18.22
C THR A 80 1.92 34.00 -17.69
N THR A 81 1.59 35.17 -18.20
CA THR A 81 0.23 35.70 -18.19
C THR A 81 -0.67 34.56 -18.65
N PHE A 82 -1.37 33.90 -17.72
CA PHE A 82 -2.39 32.93 -18.05
C PHE A 82 -3.49 33.72 -18.77
N VAL A 83 -3.40 33.76 -20.10
CA VAL A 83 -4.42 34.38 -20.93
C VAL A 83 -5.59 33.41 -20.89
N GLN A 84 -6.56 33.70 -20.01
CA GLN A 84 -7.84 33.01 -20.02
C GLN A 84 -8.36 33.07 -21.45
N ASN A 85 -8.57 31.91 -22.06
CA ASN A 85 -9.09 31.84 -23.42
C ASN A 85 -10.58 32.22 -23.36
N GLU A 86 -10.88 33.52 -23.45
CA GLU A 86 -12.23 34.07 -23.37
C GLU A 86 -13.20 33.38 -24.35
N ASN A 87 -12.68 32.91 -25.50
CA ASN A 87 -13.45 32.15 -26.49
C ASN A 87 -14.04 30.84 -25.96
N GLU A 88 -13.34 30.11 -25.08
CA GLU A 88 -13.86 28.86 -24.50
C GLU A 88 -14.82 29.12 -23.34
N LEU A 89 -14.64 30.25 -22.64
CA LEU A 89 -15.55 30.69 -21.58
C LEU A 89 -16.92 31.08 -22.18
N GLU A 90 -16.91 31.79 -23.32
CA GLU A 90 -18.11 32.12 -24.09
C GLU A 90 -18.77 30.87 -24.68
N ARG A 91 -17.99 29.90 -25.18
CA ARG A 91 -18.55 28.65 -25.75
C ARG A 91 -19.35 27.83 -24.76
N LEU A 92 -18.97 27.84 -23.48
CA LEU A 92 -19.68 27.12 -22.41
C LEU A 92 -20.78 27.96 -21.75
N GLY A 93 -20.86 29.26 -22.03
CA GLY A 93 -21.83 30.17 -21.41
C GLY A 93 -21.74 30.20 -19.88
N LEU A 94 -20.52 30.06 -19.33
CA LEU A 94 -20.31 30.11 -17.88
C LEU A 94 -20.47 31.55 -17.38
N SER A 95 -21.27 31.71 -16.33
CA SER A 95 -21.37 32.98 -15.63
C SER A 95 -20.11 33.23 -14.79
N LYS A 96 -19.83 34.51 -14.49
CA LYS A 96 -18.73 34.91 -13.61
C LYS A 96 -18.74 34.15 -12.28
N ARG A 97 -19.94 33.92 -11.72
CA ARG A 97 -20.09 33.22 -10.45
C ARG A 97 -19.81 31.72 -10.55
N GLU A 98 -20.20 31.08 -11.66
CA GLU A 98 -19.86 29.67 -11.92
C GLU A 98 -18.35 29.50 -12.13
N LEU A 99 -17.68 30.46 -12.77
CA LEU A 99 -16.23 30.46 -12.93
C LEU A 99 -15.51 30.61 -11.58
N GLU A 100 -15.94 31.54 -10.73
CA GLU A 100 -15.39 31.69 -9.37
C GLU A 100 -15.54 30.41 -8.56
N VAL A 101 -16.71 29.78 -8.62
CA VAL A 101 -16.96 28.49 -7.95
C VAL A 101 -16.04 27.41 -8.51
N LEU A 102 -15.85 27.33 -9.83
CA LEU A 102 -14.94 26.38 -10.47
C LEU A 102 -13.48 26.58 -10.04
N GLN A 103 -13.02 27.82 -9.90
CA GLN A 103 -11.67 28.15 -9.41
C GLN A 103 -11.47 27.73 -7.96
N LEU A 104 -12.43 28.00 -7.08
CA LEU A 104 -12.35 27.54 -5.69
C LEU A 104 -12.51 26.01 -5.58
N ILE A 105 -13.21 25.41 -6.55
CA ILE A 105 -13.30 23.96 -6.65
C ILE A 105 -11.92 23.35 -6.96
N SER A 106 -11.15 23.97 -7.85
CA SER A 106 -9.84 23.47 -8.28
C SER A 106 -8.75 23.61 -7.23
N THR A 107 -8.88 24.56 -6.30
CA THR A 107 -8.01 24.68 -5.13
C THR A 107 -8.34 23.68 -4.01
N GLY A 108 -9.38 22.87 -4.18
CA GLY A 108 -9.76 21.81 -3.24
C GLY A 108 -10.77 22.21 -2.17
N MET A 109 -11.35 23.42 -2.22
CA MET A 109 -12.25 23.91 -1.17
C MET A 109 -13.61 23.21 -1.18
N SER A 110 -14.10 22.77 -0.03
CA SER A 110 -15.44 22.21 0.13
C SER A 110 -16.52 23.25 -0.18
N ASN A 111 -17.75 22.81 -0.47
CA ASN A 111 -18.85 23.73 -0.78
C ASN A 111 -19.19 24.67 0.40
N GLN A 112 -18.87 24.25 1.64
CA GLN A 112 -19.05 25.08 2.82
C GLN A 112 -17.99 26.19 2.88
N GLU A 113 -16.71 25.86 2.69
CA GLU A 113 -15.63 26.85 2.63
C GLU A 113 -15.81 27.83 1.46
N ILE A 114 -16.31 27.34 0.32
CA ILE A 114 -16.68 28.18 -0.82
C ILE A 114 -17.80 29.15 -0.42
N ALA A 115 -18.82 28.68 0.28
CA ALA A 115 -19.95 29.50 0.72
C ALA A 115 -19.50 30.63 1.66
N GLU A 116 -18.63 30.30 2.61
CA GLU A 116 -18.01 31.26 3.54
C GLU A 116 -17.15 32.29 2.79
N ARG A 117 -16.28 31.85 1.88
CA ARG A 117 -15.38 32.74 1.13
C ARG A 117 -16.12 33.67 0.17
N LEU A 118 -17.20 33.17 -0.42
CA LEU A 118 -18.00 33.90 -1.40
C LEU A 118 -19.15 34.69 -0.74
N PHE A 119 -19.29 34.65 0.59
CA PHE A 119 -20.35 35.28 1.38
C PHE A 119 -21.76 34.93 0.88
N VAL A 120 -22.00 33.64 0.58
CA VAL A 120 -23.29 33.12 0.11
C VAL A 120 -23.71 31.87 0.91
N SER A 121 -24.96 31.45 0.77
CA SER A 121 -25.43 30.22 1.42
C SER A 121 -24.83 28.96 0.76
N LEU A 122 -24.72 27.87 1.52
CA LEU A 122 -24.32 26.55 1.00
C LEU A 122 -25.21 26.09 -0.16
N ASN A 123 -26.52 26.36 -0.08
CA ASN A 123 -27.46 26.03 -1.16
C ASN A 123 -27.15 26.81 -2.44
N THR A 124 -26.78 28.08 -2.33
CA THR A 124 -26.39 28.90 -3.48
C THR A 124 -25.18 28.30 -4.19
N VAL A 125 -24.16 27.85 -3.44
CA VAL A 125 -22.98 27.17 -4.01
C VAL A 125 -23.36 25.85 -4.68
N LYS A 126 -24.24 25.05 -4.08
CA LYS A 126 -24.74 23.81 -4.67
C LYS A 126 -25.46 24.06 -5.99
N THR A 127 -26.31 25.09 -6.06
CA THR A 127 -27.01 25.48 -7.29
C THR A 127 -26.02 25.91 -8.38
N HIS A 128 -25.06 26.79 -8.05
CA HIS A 128 -24.01 27.19 -9.00
C HIS A 128 -23.18 25.99 -9.48
N SER A 129 -22.83 25.06 -8.59
CA SER A 129 -22.10 23.84 -8.94
C SER A 129 -22.90 22.93 -9.86
N SER A 130 -24.20 22.77 -9.61
CA SER A 130 -25.09 21.96 -10.45
C SER A 130 -25.24 22.54 -11.85
N ASN A 131 -25.44 23.86 -11.95
CA ASN A 131 -25.56 24.55 -13.24
C ASN A 131 -24.23 24.51 -14.02
N LEU A 132 -23.11 24.75 -13.34
CA LEU A 132 -21.76 24.59 -13.88
C LEU A 132 -21.55 23.19 -14.45
N PHE A 133 -21.87 22.14 -13.69
CA PHE A 133 -21.70 20.76 -14.14
C PHE A 133 -22.60 20.41 -15.33
N GLY A 134 -23.83 20.93 -15.34
CA GLY A 134 -24.73 20.82 -16.49
C GLY A 134 -24.18 21.48 -17.75
N LYS A 135 -23.69 22.72 -17.64
CA LYS A 135 -23.09 23.46 -18.78
C LYS A 135 -21.80 22.81 -19.29
N MET A 136 -21.02 22.24 -18.38
CA MET A 136 -19.80 21.52 -18.71
C MET A 136 -20.04 20.06 -19.13
N ASP A 137 -21.28 19.55 -19.13
CA ASP A 137 -21.61 18.15 -19.41
C ASP A 137 -20.73 17.16 -18.62
N VAL A 138 -20.68 17.34 -17.29
CA VAL A 138 -19.92 16.51 -16.35
C VAL A 138 -20.81 16.08 -15.19
N LYS A 139 -20.50 14.92 -14.59
CA LYS A 139 -21.29 14.37 -13.48
C LYS A 139 -20.59 14.47 -12.13
N SER A 140 -19.29 14.81 -12.11
CA SER A 140 -18.52 14.88 -10.88
C SER A 140 -17.60 16.09 -10.84
N ARG A 141 -17.31 16.51 -9.60
CA ARG A 141 -16.38 17.61 -9.31
C ARG A 141 -15.00 17.39 -9.92
N THR A 142 -14.48 16.16 -9.84
CA THR A 142 -13.18 15.80 -10.43
C THR A 142 -13.20 15.88 -11.95
N GLN A 143 -14.30 15.45 -12.59
CA GLN A 143 -14.47 15.58 -14.04
C GLN A 143 -14.53 17.05 -14.47
N ALA A 144 -15.19 17.91 -13.68
CA ALA A 144 -15.22 19.35 -13.93
C ALA A 144 -13.80 19.95 -13.90
N ILE A 145 -12.98 19.58 -12.91
CA ILE A 145 -11.59 20.06 -12.81
C ILE A 145 -10.75 19.58 -14.00
N ASP A 146 -10.81 18.29 -14.33
CA ASP A 146 -10.05 17.72 -15.45
C ASP A 146 -10.44 18.37 -16.79
N LYS A 147 -11.74 18.54 -17.04
CA LYS A 147 -12.25 19.19 -18.25
C LYS A 147 -11.85 20.67 -18.32
N ALA A 148 -11.94 21.39 -17.21
CA ALA A 148 -11.54 22.80 -17.14
C ALA A 148 -10.03 23.00 -17.37
N LYS A 149 -9.18 22.08 -16.89
CA LYS A 149 -7.74 22.08 -17.17
C LYS A 149 -7.44 21.78 -18.63
N LYS A 150 -8.12 20.79 -19.22
CA LYS A 150 -8.00 20.47 -20.67
C LYS A 150 -8.40 21.65 -21.55
N MET A 151 -9.39 22.43 -21.12
CA MET A 151 -9.88 23.63 -21.82
C MET A 151 -9.10 24.91 -21.46
N GLN A 152 -8.09 24.83 -20.59
CA GLN A 152 -7.29 25.97 -20.14
C GLN A 152 -8.14 27.12 -19.55
N ILE A 153 -9.21 26.79 -18.84
CA ILE A 153 -10.09 27.78 -18.17
C ILE A 153 -9.57 28.10 -16.76
N ILE A 154 -8.91 27.11 -16.13
CA ILE A 154 -8.27 27.19 -14.82
C ILE A 154 -6.84 26.64 -14.91
N ALA A 155 -5.98 27.10 -14.00
CA ALA A 155 -4.59 26.65 -13.86
C ALA A 155 -4.46 25.26 -13.19
#